data_AF-A0A081RR15-F1
#
_entry.id   AF-A0A081RR15-F1
#
_cell.length_a   1.000
_cell.length_b   1.000
_cell.length_c   1.000
_cell.angle_alpha   90.00
_cell.angle_beta   90.00
_cell.angle_gamma   90.00
#
_symmetry.space_group_name_H-M   'P 1'
#
loop_
_entity.id
_entity.type
_entity.pdbx_description
1 polymer ?
#
loop_
_entity_poly.entity_id
_entity_poly.type
_entity_poly.pdbx_seq_one_letter_code
_entity_poly.pdbx_strand_id
1 'polypeptide(L)'
;MELSHYPWLLEPNEELKPFISDDIAIKIVSEDWERHQYYRLREVTFRDEQKILKEDRDEHDVEALGIVAIGKMFGEHDRVIGAVRIFPDGEQTWYGGRLCVEPLYRRHHIIGKALINTAVSTAKNLGCRTFLATVQSQNERYFQRLCWDSLRQLTVANIPHVLMQAQIENYPLQHIPMQAYMLKETQ
;
A
#
# COMPACT_ATOMS: atom_id res chain seq x y z
N MET A 1 -8.98 -25.77 8.77
CA MET A 1 -9.89 -24.63 8.52
C MET A 1 -9.70 -24.24 7.07
N GLU A 2 -10.70 -24.54 6.27
CA GLU A 2 -10.67 -24.53 4.81
C GLU A 2 -10.66 -23.12 4.23
N LEU A 3 -9.87 -22.93 3.17
CA LEU A 3 -9.75 -21.70 2.37
C LEU A 3 -10.98 -21.42 1.47
N SER A 4 -12.15 -21.97 1.80
CA SER A 4 -13.35 -22.00 0.95
C SER A 4 -14.25 -20.76 1.01
N HIS A 5 -13.88 -19.72 1.76
CA HIS A 5 -14.69 -18.50 1.94
C HIS A 5 -14.27 -17.29 1.09
N TYR A 6 -13.36 -17.49 0.14
CA TYR A 6 -12.87 -16.43 -0.75
C TYR A 6 -13.05 -16.89 -2.20
N PRO A 7 -14.17 -16.57 -2.87
CA PRO A 7 -14.44 -16.98 -4.25
C PRO A 7 -13.35 -16.57 -5.26
N TRP A 8 -12.54 -15.57 -4.92
CA TRP A 8 -11.40 -15.04 -5.71
C TRP A 8 -10.06 -15.74 -5.46
N LEU A 9 -10.02 -16.75 -4.59
CA LEU A 9 -8.82 -17.51 -4.22
C LEU A 9 -8.74 -18.88 -4.93
N LEU A 10 -9.65 -19.16 -5.87
CA LEU A 10 -9.67 -20.41 -6.62
C LEU A 10 -8.94 -20.27 -7.96
N GLU A 11 -7.84 -21.03 -8.04
CA GLU A 11 -7.04 -21.49 -9.19
C GLU A 11 -6.23 -20.46 -10.01
N PRO A 12 -4.88 -20.54 -10.00
CA PRO A 12 -4.06 -19.86 -10.99
C PRO A 12 -4.19 -20.62 -12.31
N ASN A 13 -5.03 -20.12 -13.20
CA ASN A 13 -5.06 -20.60 -14.58
C ASN A 13 -3.70 -20.29 -15.23
N GLU A 14 -2.93 -21.32 -15.56
CA GLU A 14 -1.53 -21.24 -16.05
C GLU A 14 -1.36 -20.52 -17.41
N GLU A 15 -2.44 -20.06 -18.04
CA GLU A 15 -2.41 -19.36 -19.33
C GLU A 15 -2.58 -17.83 -19.27
N LEU A 16 -2.82 -17.25 -18.09
CA LEU A 16 -2.82 -15.79 -17.94
C LEU A 16 -1.37 -15.29 -17.84
N LYS A 17 -0.73 -15.10 -18.99
CA LYS A 17 0.38 -14.14 -19.09
C LYS A 17 -0.15 -12.83 -18.47
N PRO A 18 0.48 -12.26 -17.43
CA PRO A 18 0.01 -11.02 -16.85
C PRO A 18 0.24 -9.92 -17.89
N PHE A 19 -0.75 -9.72 -18.74
CA PHE A 19 -0.92 -8.49 -19.48
C PHE A 19 -1.31 -7.48 -18.41
N ILE A 20 -0.30 -6.90 -17.75
CA ILE A 20 -0.49 -5.68 -16.98
C ILE A 20 -0.88 -4.65 -18.04
N SER A 21 -2.18 -4.50 -18.29
CA SER A 21 -2.72 -3.44 -19.14
C SER A 21 -2.20 -2.11 -18.60
N ASP A 22 -2.07 -1.12 -19.48
CA ASP A 22 -1.59 0.24 -19.21
C ASP A 22 -2.43 1.05 -18.20
N ASP A 23 -3.35 0.42 -17.45
CA ASP A 23 -4.40 1.06 -16.68
C ASP A 23 -4.33 0.73 -15.17
N ILE A 24 -3.19 1.01 -14.53
CA ILE A 24 -3.13 1.07 -13.05
C ILE A 24 -3.27 2.53 -12.60
N ALA A 25 -4.31 2.82 -11.82
CA ALA A 25 -4.50 4.12 -11.19
C ALA A 25 -4.09 4.07 -9.71
N ILE A 26 -3.40 5.09 -9.22
CA ILE A 26 -3.20 5.29 -7.77
C ILE A 26 -3.92 6.55 -7.32
N LYS A 27 -4.75 6.41 -6.29
CA LYS A 27 -5.52 7.52 -5.74
C LYS A 27 -5.81 7.33 -4.26
N ILE A 28 -6.18 8.42 -3.61
CA ILE A 28 -6.83 8.38 -2.30
C ILE A 28 -8.21 7.74 -2.47
N VAL A 29 -8.59 6.86 -1.55
CA VAL A 29 -9.92 6.24 -1.50
C VAL A 29 -10.99 7.32 -1.40
N SER A 30 -11.91 7.35 -2.35
CA SER A 30 -13.00 8.31 -2.41
C SER A 30 -14.37 7.66 -2.51
N GLU A 31 -14.45 6.45 -3.07
CA GLU A 31 -15.72 5.76 -3.33
C GLU A 31 -15.95 4.58 -2.36
N ASP A 32 -17.22 4.24 -2.12
CA ASP A 32 -17.57 3.19 -1.15
C ASP A 32 -17.04 1.82 -1.56
N TRP A 33 -17.07 1.48 -2.85
CA TRP A 33 -16.54 0.20 -3.34
C TRP A 33 -15.02 0.12 -3.16
N GLU A 34 -14.29 1.22 -3.37
CA GLU A 34 -12.84 1.32 -3.12
C GLU A 34 -12.56 1.10 -1.64
N ARG A 35 -13.34 1.75 -0.76
CA ARG A 35 -13.22 1.62 0.69
C ARG A 35 -13.47 0.19 1.15
N HIS A 36 -14.51 -0.45 0.64
CA HIS A 36 -14.80 -1.85 0.94
C HIS A 36 -13.66 -2.78 0.52
N GLN A 37 -13.16 -2.65 -0.71
CA GLN A 37 -12.05 -3.48 -1.20
C GLN A 37 -10.73 -3.16 -0.49
N TYR A 38 -10.46 -1.90 -0.15
CA TYR A 38 -9.32 -1.46 0.64
C TYR A 38 -9.23 -2.19 1.98
N TYR A 39 -10.32 -2.17 2.76
CA TYR A 39 -10.35 -2.88 4.04
C TYR A 39 -10.30 -4.40 3.86
N ARG A 40 -10.96 -4.93 2.83
CA ARG A 40 -10.92 -6.37 2.55
C ARG A 40 -9.52 -6.86 2.22
N LEU A 41 -8.77 -6.14 1.38
CA LEU A 41 -7.41 -6.50 1.00
C LEU A 41 -6.46 -6.48 2.21
N ARG A 42 -6.60 -5.47 3.08
CA ARG A 42 -5.84 -5.39 4.33
C ARG A 42 -6.15 -6.55 5.27
N GLU A 43 -7.43 -6.84 5.48
CA GLU A 43 -7.88 -7.97 6.32
C GLU A 43 -7.28 -9.30 5.84
N VAL A 44 -7.41 -9.61 4.55
CA VAL A 44 -6.82 -10.82 3.95
C VAL A 44 -5.30 -10.86 4.13
N THR A 45 -4.61 -9.74 3.94
CA THR A 45 -3.15 -9.72 4.03
C THR A 45 -2.65 -9.86 5.47
N PHE A 46 -3.16 -9.07 6.41
CA PHE A 46 -2.58 -8.95 7.74
C PHE A 46 -3.16 -9.93 8.76
N ARG A 47 -4.46 -10.25 8.64
CA ARG A 47 -5.11 -11.26 9.50
C ARG A 47 -4.92 -12.66 8.92
N ASP A 48 -5.29 -12.86 7.66
CA ASP A 48 -5.43 -14.22 7.12
C ASP A 48 -4.09 -14.79 6.62
N GLU A 49 -3.35 -14.05 5.78
CA GLU A 49 -2.06 -14.48 5.24
C GLU A 49 -0.94 -14.38 6.28
N GLN A 50 -0.69 -13.19 6.83
CA GLN A 50 0.49 -12.96 7.68
C GLN A 50 0.25 -13.24 9.17
N LYS A 51 -1.01 -13.34 9.62
CA LYS A 51 -1.40 -13.64 11.01
C LYS A 51 -0.76 -12.71 12.05
N ILE A 52 -0.50 -11.45 11.67
CA ILE A 52 0.13 -10.45 12.53
C ILE A 52 -0.91 -9.77 13.41
N LEU A 53 -2.11 -9.60 12.88
CA LEU A 53 -3.19 -8.87 13.53
C LEU A 53 -4.37 -9.80 13.80
N LYS A 54 -4.93 -9.70 15.01
CA LYS A 54 -6.22 -10.32 15.32
C LYS A 54 -7.35 -9.62 14.57
N GLU A 55 -7.29 -8.29 14.49
CA GLU A 55 -8.21 -7.45 13.73
C GLU A 55 -7.40 -6.40 12.97
N ASP A 56 -7.72 -6.19 11.69
CA ASP A 56 -6.95 -5.27 10.86
C ASP A 56 -7.26 -3.79 11.17
N ARG A 57 -8.52 -3.50 11.53
CA ARG A 57 -8.97 -2.14 11.84
C ARG A 57 -8.55 -1.75 13.24
N ASP A 58 -8.07 -0.52 13.40
CA ASP A 58 -7.67 0.06 14.68
C ASP A 58 -8.17 1.52 14.80
N GLU A 59 -7.91 2.15 15.95
CA GLU A 59 -8.34 3.52 16.25
C GLU A 59 -7.79 4.58 15.28
N HIS A 60 -6.62 4.32 14.68
CA HIS A 60 -6.04 5.24 13.70
C HIS A 60 -6.81 5.26 12.37
N ASP A 61 -7.64 4.25 12.08
CA ASP A 61 -8.46 4.23 10.87
C ASP A 61 -9.52 5.35 10.81
N VAL A 62 -9.83 6.00 11.94
CA VAL A 62 -10.79 7.11 12.00
C VAL A 62 -10.26 8.35 11.28
N GLU A 63 -8.98 8.67 11.48
CA GLU A 63 -8.33 9.87 10.93
C GLU A 63 -7.41 9.55 9.74
N ALA A 64 -7.32 8.27 9.36
CA ALA A 64 -6.44 7.82 8.30
C ALA A 64 -6.96 8.13 6.90
N LEU A 65 -6.02 8.41 6.01
CA LEU A 65 -6.22 8.38 4.57
C LEU A 65 -5.79 7.03 4.02
N GLY A 66 -6.72 6.33 3.36
CA GLY A 66 -6.42 5.16 2.55
C GLY A 66 -6.00 5.58 1.14
N ILE A 67 -4.92 4.99 0.63
CA ILE A 67 -4.47 5.15 -0.75
C ILE A 67 -4.47 3.76 -1.39
N VAL A 68 -5.06 3.67 -2.58
CA VAL A 68 -5.25 2.41 -3.31
C VAL A 68 -4.60 2.46 -4.68
N ALA A 69 -4.13 1.28 -5.12
CA ALA A 69 -3.81 1.00 -6.51
C ALA A 69 -4.98 0.21 -7.09
N ILE A 70 -5.57 0.72 -8.17
CA ILE A 70 -6.71 0.12 -8.87
C ILE A 70 -6.21 -0.40 -10.21
N GLY A 71 -6.38 -1.69 -10.44
CA GLY A 71 -6.14 -2.28 -11.76
C GLY A 71 -7.43 -2.23 -12.57
N LYS A 72 -7.34 -1.74 -13.80
CA LYS A 72 -8.42 -1.87 -14.79
C LYS A 72 -8.07 -3.00 -15.74
N MET A 73 -9.00 -3.93 -15.91
CA MET A 73 -8.86 -5.04 -16.83
C MET A 73 -10.00 -4.96 -17.85
N PHE A 74 -9.66 -5.10 -19.13
CA PHE A 74 -10.64 -4.96 -20.21
C PHE A 74 -11.80 -5.95 -20.04
N GLY A 75 -13.02 -5.43 -19.84
CA GLY A 75 -14.22 -6.25 -19.66
C GLY A 75 -14.46 -6.75 -18.23
N GLU A 76 -13.59 -6.45 -17.26
CA GLU A 76 -13.83 -6.69 -15.84
C GLU A 76 -14.07 -5.40 -15.07
N HIS A 77 -14.59 -5.53 -13.85
CA HIS A 77 -14.77 -4.39 -12.95
C HIS A 77 -13.43 -3.94 -12.36
N ASP A 78 -13.28 -2.63 -12.18
CA ASP A 78 -12.15 -2.03 -11.48
C ASP A 78 -11.95 -2.68 -10.10
N ARG A 79 -10.71 -3.04 -9.78
CA ARG A 79 -10.36 -3.77 -8.56
C ARG A 79 -9.19 -3.12 -7.84
N VAL A 80 -9.28 -3.05 -6.51
CA VAL A 80 -8.15 -2.64 -5.66
C VAL A 80 -7.15 -3.79 -5.60
N ILE A 81 -5.98 -3.57 -6.18
CA ILE A 81 -4.87 -4.53 -6.27
C ILE A 81 -3.71 -4.19 -5.31
N GLY A 82 -3.79 -3.05 -4.63
CA GLY A 82 -2.84 -2.64 -3.61
C GLY A 82 -3.38 -1.52 -2.73
N ALA A 83 -2.88 -1.43 -1.51
CA ALA A 83 -3.34 -0.46 -0.52
C ALA A 83 -2.20 -0.03 0.40
N VAL A 84 -2.28 1.22 0.89
CA VAL A 84 -1.46 1.76 1.96
C VAL A 84 -2.30 2.75 2.78
N ARG A 85 -2.04 2.82 4.08
CA ARG A 85 -2.66 3.76 5.00
C ARG A 85 -1.66 4.83 5.41
N ILE A 86 -2.09 6.08 5.50
CA ILE A 86 -1.36 7.16 6.19
C ILE A 86 -2.25 7.84 7.22
N PHE A 87 -1.69 8.30 8.34
CA PHE A 87 -2.43 9.03 9.37
C PHE A 87 -1.51 10.03 10.11
N PRO A 88 -2.04 11.16 10.60
CA PRO A 88 -1.27 12.11 11.40
C PRO A 88 -1.04 11.58 12.83
N ASP A 89 0.06 12.02 13.45
CA ASP A 89 0.38 11.82 14.87
C ASP A 89 1.00 13.12 15.42
N GLY A 90 0.15 14.10 15.68
CA GLY A 90 0.55 15.48 16.02
C GLY A 90 0.62 16.41 14.80
N GLU A 91 1.26 17.58 14.96
CA GLU A 91 1.14 18.67 13.98
C GLU A 91 1.86 18.42 12.64
N GLN A 92 3.04 17.80 12.68
CA GLN A 92 3.91 17.64 11.49
C GLN A 92 4.46 16.23 11.32
N THR A 93 4.01 15.28 12.14
CA THR A 93 4.42 13.88 12.08
C THR A 93 3.28 13.04 11.53
N TRP A 94 3.62 12.15 10.60
CA TRP A 94 2.68 11.23 9.96
C TRP A 94 3.26 9.82 9.96
N TYR A 95 2.38 8.83 9.97
CA TYR A 95 2.73 7.44 9.91
C TYR A 95 2.14 6.76 8.68
N GLY A 96 2.97 5.96 8.02
CA GLY A 96 2.56 4.99 7.00
C GLY A 96 2.38 3.60 7.60
N GLY A 97 1.38 2.86 7.12
CA GLY A 97 1.11 1.50 7.55
C GLY A 97 0.25 0.72 6.58
N ARG A 98 0.02 -0.56 6.89
CA ARG A 98 -0.88 -1.45 6.16
C ARG A 98 -0.58 -1.55 4.65
N LEU A 99 0.68 -1.38 4.26
CA LEU A 99 1.12 -1.57 2.89
C LEU A 99 0.92 -3.03 2.47
N CYS A 100 0.02 -3.27 1.52
CA CYS A 100 -0.26 -4.58 0.98
C CYS A 100 -0.53 -4.50 -0.53
N VAL A 101 -0.15 -5.57 -1.24
CA VAL A 101 -0.34 -5.72 -2.69
C VAL A 101 -0.84 -7.14 -2.92
N GLU A 102 -1.77 -7.32 -3.84
CA GLU A 102 -2.27 -8.65 -4.19
C GLU A 102 -1.15 -9.57 -4.71
N PRO A 103 -1.13 -10.86 -4.34
CA PRO A 103 -0.03 -11.79 -4.66
C PRO A 103 0.39 -11.79 -6.13
N LEU A 104 -0.57 -11.77 -7.06
CA LEU A 104 -0.33 -11.78 -8.50
C LEU A 104 0.50 -10.58 -8.98
N TYR A 105 0.46 -9.46 -8.25
CA TYR A 105 1.14 -8.21 -8.61
C TYR A 105 2.39 -7.91 -7.76
N ARG A 106 2.80 -8.83 -6.87
CA ARG A 106 3.99 -8.63 -6.00
C ARG A 106 5.32 -8.73 -6.76
N ARG A 107 5.38 -9.46 -7.88
CA ARG A 107 6.65 -9.89 -8.55
C ARG A 107 7.57 -8.76 -9.02
N HIS A 108 7.06 -7.55 -9.27
CA HIS A 108 7.88 -6.45 -9.79
C HIS A 108 8.06 -5.28 -8.80
N HIS A 109 7.41 -5.33 -7.62
CA HIS A 109 7.42 -4.25 -6.62
C HIS A 109 7.01 -2.85 -7.14
N ILE A 110 6.52 -2.74 -8.37
CA ILE A 110 6.15 -1.47 -9.01
C ILE A 110 4.99 -0.81 -8.26
N ILE A 111 3.95 -1.59 -7.95
CA ILE A 111 2.78 -1.12 -7.20
C ILE A 111 3.18 -0.67 -5.81
N GLY A 112 3.97 -1.48 -5.09
CA GLY A 112 4.47 -1.12 -3.77
C GLY A 112 5.26 0.18 -3.77
N LYS A 113 6.14 0.37 -4.76
CA LYS A 113 6.95 1.60 -4.90
C LYS A 113 6.06 2.81 -5.13
N ALA A 114 5.07 2.68 -6.01
CA ALA A 114 4.20 3.77 -6.36
C ALA A 114 3.22 4.13 -5.22
N LEU A 115 2.72 3.13 -4.46
CA LEU A 115 1.94 3.36 -3.24
C LEU A 115 2.76 4.10 -2.17
N ILE A 116 3.99 3.66 -1.90
CA ILE A 116 4.89 4.33 -0.94
C ILE A 116 5.15 5.77 -1.38
N ASN A 117 5.41 6.00 -2.67
CA ASN A 117 5.61 7.35 -3.18
C ASN A 117 4.38 8.23 -2.97
N THR A 118 3.20 7.76 -3.37
CA THR A 118 1.97 8.54 -3.20
C THR A 118 1.71 8.80 -1.71
N ALA A 119 1.92 7.82 -0.83
CA ALA A 119 1.77 8.00 0.61
C ALA A 119 2.64 9.12 1.19
N VAL A 120 3.94 9.09 0.92
CA VAL A 120 4.87 10.10 1.45
C VAL A 120 4.63 11.46 0.80
N SER A 121 4.39 11.51 -0.51
CA SER A 121 4.09 12.76 -1.23
C SER A 121 2.78 13.40 -0.77
N THR A 122 1.73 12.61 -0.56
CA THR A 122 0.45 13.11 -0.03
C THR A 122 0.64 13.68 1.37
N ALA A 123 1.29 12.97 2.29
CA ALA A 123 1.56 13.49 3.63
C ALA A 123 2.41 14.77 3.60
N LYS A 124 3.45 14.82 2.77
CA LYS A 124 4.28 16.03 2.56
C LYS A 124 3.44 17.22 2.13
N ASN A 125 2.52 17.05 1.18
CA ASN A 125 1.63 18.10 0.72
C ASN A 125 0.62 18.55 1.79
N LEU A 126 0.33 17.69 2.77
CA LEU A 126 -0.51 17.98 3.93
C LEU A 126 0.27 18.59 5.11
N GLY A 127 1.53 18.97 4.92
CA GLY A 127 2.34 19.65 5.93
C GLY A 127 3.25 18.74 6.77
N CYS A 128 3.34 17.45 6.43
CA CYS A 128 4.25 16.51 7.10
C CYS A 128 5.72 16.97 6.97
N ARG A 129 6.47 16.89 8.08
CA ARG A 129 7.94 17.01 8.14
C ARG A 129 8.61 15.71 8.54
N THR A 130 7.92 14.85 9.29
CA THR A 130 8.46 13.57 9.75
C THR A 130 7.51 12.45 9.37
N PHE A 131 7.90 11.61 8.41
CA PHE A 131 7.09 10.48 7.96
C PHE A 131 7.71 9.16 8.40
N LEU A 132 6.99 8.39 9.22
CA LEU A 132 7.49 7.20 9.89
C LEU A 132 6.72 5.94 9.46
N ALA A 133 7.34 4.78 9.52
CA ALA A 133 6.66 3.51 9.36
C ALA A 133 7.36 2.40 10.16
N THR A 134 6.58 1.46 10.67
CA THR A 134 7.11 0.20 11.23
C THR A 134 7.10 -0.86 10.14
N VAL A 135 8.28 -1.21 9.64
CA VAL A 135 8.47 -2.08 8.47
C VAL A 135 8.99 -3.44 8.94
N GLN A 136 8.45 -4.55 8.41
CA GLN A 136 9.01 -5.88 8.69
C GLN A 136 10.47 -5.94 8.25
N SER A 137 11.36 -6.51 9.07
CA SER A 137 12.81 -6.49 8.80
C SER A 137 13.19 -7.08 7.44
N GLN A 138 12.41 -8.03 6.92
CA GLN A 138 12.62 -8.60 5.57
C GLN A 138 12.50 -7.57 4.43
N ASN A 139 11.74 -6.49 4.65
CA ASN A 139 11.51 -5.43 3.67
C ASN A 139 12.41 -4.20 3.87
N GLU A 140 13.29 -4.20 4.87
CA GLU A 140 14.14 -3.04 5.21
C GLU A 140 14.98 -2.56 4.01
N ARG A 141 15.69 -3.47 3.33
CA ARG A 141 16.50 -3.15 2.15
C ARG A 141 15.67 -2.58 0.99
N TYR A 142 14.42 -3.01 0.87
CA TYR A 142 13.52 -2.49 -0.15
C TYR A 142 13.15 -1.02 0.15
N PHE A 143 12.83 -0.70 1.41
CA PHE A 143 12.56 0.67 1.84
C PHE A 143 13.79 1.58 1.76
N GLN A 144 15.00 1.08 2.11
CA GLN A 144 16.25 1.85 1.96
C GLN A 144 16.49 2.32 0.51
N ARG A 145 16.18 1.49 -0.49
CA ARG A 145 16.26 1.87 -1.91
C ARG A 145 15.26 2.95 -2.32
N LEU A 146 14.25 3.20 -1.48
CA LEU A 146 13.25 4.24 -1.68
C LEU A 146 13.54 5.48 -0.83
N CYS A 147 14.79 5.70 -0.40
CA CYS A 147 15.17 6.86 0.42
C CYS A 147 14.52 6.84 1.82
N TRP A 148 14.64 5.71 2.51
CA TRP A 148 14.26 5.57 3.92
C TRP A 148 15.47 5.21 4.78
N ASP A 149 15.54 5.81 5.96
CA ASP A 149 16.55 5.54 6.97
C ASP A 149 16.00 4.61 8.05
N SER A 150 16.80 3.61 8.43
CA SER A 150 16.51 2.73 9.57
C SER A 150 16.86 3.44 10.88
N LEU A 151 15.89 3.56 11.79
CA LEU A 151 16.10 4.24 13.08
C LEU A 151 16.40 3.25 14.21
N ARG A 152 15.53 2.25 14.40
CA ARG A 152 15.71 1.23 15.44
C ARG A 152 14.96 -0.06 15.12
N GLN A 153 15.51 -1.17 15.60
CA GLN A 153 14.81 -2.46 15.57
C GLN A 153 13.73 -2.53 16.66
N LEU A 154 12.68 -3.30 16.39
CA LEU A 154 11.61 -3.60 17.34
C LEU A 154 10.93 -4.92 16.97
N THR A 155 10.09 -5.42 17.87
CA THR A 155 9.29 -6.62 17.64
C THR A 155 7.82 -6.27 17.74
N VAL A 156 7.04 -6.63 16.72
CA VAL A 156 5.59 -6.45 16.67
C VAL A 156 4.97 -7.81 16.41
N ALA A 157 4.06 -8.25 17.29
CA ALA A 157 3.42 -9.57 17.22
C ALA A 157 4.41 -10.72 17.01
N ASN A 158 5.53 -10.72 17.76
CA ASN A 158 6.64 -11.68 17.65
C ASN A 158 7.37 -11.71 16.30
N ILE A 159 7.13 -10.71 15.44
CA ILE A 159 7.79 -10.57 14.14
C ILE A 159 8.82 -9.43 14.22
N PRO A 160 10.05 -9.64 13.74
CA PRO A 160 11.06 -8.59 13.65
C PRO A 160 10.63 -7.45 12.72
N HIS A 161 10.72 -6.23 13.22
CA HIS A 161 10.44 -5.01 12.49
C HIS A 161 11.57 -3.98 12.71
N VAL A 162 11.56 -2.95 11.88
CA VAL A 162 12.43 -1.78 11.96
C VAL A 162 11.54 -0.55 11.86
N LEU A 163 11.70 0.37 12.80
CA LEU A 163 11.13 1.71 12.69
C LEU A 163 12.01 2.46 11.69
N MET A 164 11.40 2.95 10.62
CA MET A 164 12.07 3.64 9.55
C MET A 164 11.45 5.03 9.32
N GLN A 165 12.24 5.96 8.82
CA GLN A 165 11.83 7.32 8.47
C GLN A 165 12.09 7.59 7.00
N ALA A 166 11.13 8.19 6.30
CA ALA A 166 11.34 8.64 4.93
C ALA A 166 12.17 9.93 4.90
N GLN A 167 13.11 10.02 3.96
CA GLN A 167 13.79 11.27 3.59
C GLN A 167 12.82 12.10 2.74
N ILE A 168 11.93 12.83 3.41
CA ILE A 168 10.75 13.48 2.81
C ILE A 168 11.09 14.48 1.70
N GLU A 169 12.28 15.06 1.72
CA GLU A 169 12.85 15.93 0.70
C GLU A 169 12.99 15.23 -0.67
N ASN A 170 13.25 13.91 -0.68
CA ASN A 170 13.42 13.10 -1.88
C ASN A 170 12.10 12.67 -2.52
N TYR A 171 10.97 13.03 -1.92
CA TYR A 171 9.63 12.71 -2.43
C TYR A 171 8.96 13.93 -3.09
N PRO A 172 8.33 13.78 -4.27
CA PRO A 172 8.14 12.53 -5.00
C PRO A 172 9.45 11.97 -5.57
N LEU A 173 9.60 10.65 -5.55
CA LEU A 173 10.77 9.97 -6.10
C LEU A 173 10.87 10.26 -7.61
N GLN A 174 12.10 10.48 -8.08
CA GLN A 174 12.39 10.57 -9.50
C GLN A 174 12.23 9.19 -10.16
N HIS A 175 11.67 9.15 -11.37
CA HIS A 175 11.46 7.93 -12.15
C HIS A 175 10.63 6.87 -11.43
N ILE A 176 9.34 7.15 -11.28
CA ILE A 176 8.36 6.11 -10.97
C ILE A 176 7.83 5.60 -12.30
N PRO A 177 7.95 4.30 -12.61
CA PRO A 177 7.49 3.74 -13.89
C PRO A 177 6.00 4.03 -14.19
N MET A 178 5.22 4.43 -13.20
CA MET A 178 3.81 4.81 -13.33
C MET A 178 3.55 6.31 -13.58
N GLN A 179 4.58 7.12 -13.87
CA GLN A 179 4.44 8.56 -14.15
C GLN A 179 3.71 8.90 -15.46
N ALA A 180 2.97 7.97 -16.06
CA ALA A 180 2.14 8.23 -17.22
C ALA A 180 0.66 8.50 -16.89
N TYR A 181 0.18 8.51 -15.63
CA TYR A 181 -1.27 8.70 -15.39
C TYR A 181 -1.57 9.52 -14.13
N MET A 182 -1.07 10.76 -14.10
CA MET A 182 -1.78 11.82 -13.38
C MET A 182 -2.93 12.26 -14.29
N LEU A 183 -4.14 12.24 -13.75
CA LEU A 183 -5.41 12.64 -14.36
C LEU A 183 -5.23 13.74 -15.42
N LYS A 184 -5.53 13.44 -16.69
CA LYS A 184 -6.05 14.49 -17.58
C LYS A 184 -7.40 14.88 -16.98
N GLU A 185 -7.44 16.01 -16.29
CA GLU A 185 -8.70 16.69 -16.03
C GLU A 185 -9.45 16.80 -17.36
N THR A 186 -10.66 16.29 -17.36
CA THR A 186 -11.53 16.29 -18.52
C THR A 186 -12.20 17.66 -18.54
N GLN A 187 -11.76 18.50 -19.48
CA GLN A 187 -12.36 19.76 -19.97
C GLN A 187 -12.55 20.93 -18.99
#